data_AF-A0A7N6BJ21-F1
#
_entry.id   AF-A0A7N6BJ21-F1
#
_cell.length_a   1.000
_cell.length_b   1.000
_cell.length_c   1.000
_cell.angle_alpha   90.00
_cell.angle_beta   90.00
_cell.angle_gamma   90.00
#
_symmetry.space_group_name_H-M   'P 1'
#
loop_
_entity.id
_entity.type
_entity.pdbx_description
1 polymer ?
#
loop_
_entity_poly.entity_id
_entity_poly.type
_entity_poly.pdbx_seq_one_letter_code
_entity_poly.pdbx_strand_id
1 'polypeptide(L)'
;MHSCHLDLIWTLRHDCRENFPQSLPKLLLSVKWSKHEDMAQLQALLQIWPKLCPRDALELLDFNYPDQYVREYAVGCLRDMSDEELLQYLLQLVQVLRYEPYYDCALTHFLLERAQGNRKIGHFLFWHLRSEIHMPAVSVQFALILEAYCRCNIPHIEVLKKQVEALSKLKSVNELIKLGTIKNARSKTKEAMLTKEAMMTCLRQSGYSETLSDLQSPLNPNVLLSGINVDKCRYMDSKMKPLWIVYNNKLLAGDNLGIIFKNGDDLRQDMLTLQILKLMDLLWKEANLDLRIVPYACLATGDRAGLIEVVSSADTIANIQLTSSNVAAAAAFNKDALLNWLKERNSGDALDRAIEEFTLSCAGYCVATYVLGIGDRHSDNIMVRSTGQLFHIDFGHILGNFKSKFGIKRERVPFILTHDFIHVIQQGKTGYTEKFGSFRQYCEEAYLILRKNGNLFITLFALMLTAGLPELTSVKDIQYLKDSLALGKTDDEALKQFRQKFDEALRESWTTKVNWMAHNVAKDNRS
;
A
#
# COMPACT_ATOMS: atom_id res chain seq x y z
N MET A 1 16.73 23.91 10.74
CA MET A 1 18.12 24.40 10.93
C MET A 1 18.08 25.84 11.40
N HIS A 2 18.98 26.26 12.30
CA HIS A 2 19.10 27.68 12.71
C HIS A 2 19.78 28.52 11.62
N SER A 3 19.51 29.83 11.60
CA SER A 3 20.01 30.77 10.57
C SER A 3 21.54 30.73 10.39
N CYS A 4 22.30 30.61 11.48
CA CYS A 4 23.76 30.54 11.42
C CYS A 4 24.29 29.32 10.66
N HIS A 5 23.58 28.18 10.71
CA HIS A 5 23.96 26.98 9.96
C HIS A 5 23.68 27.15 8.46
N LEU A 6 22.61 27.84 8.09
CA LEU A 6 22.27 28.10 6.69
C LEU A 6 23.31 29.03 6.05
N ASP A 7 23.69 30.12 6.73
CA ASP A 7 24.73 31.02 6.23
C ASP A 7 26.08 30.29 6.04
N LEU A 8 26.42 29.36 6.94
CA LEU A 8 27.63 28.55 6.81
C LEU A 8 27.57 27.61 5.59
N ILE A 9 26.45 26.90 5.38
CA ILE A 9 26.26 26.01 4.23
C ILE A 9 26.40 26.78 2.92
N TRP A 10 25.79 27.98 2.83
CA TRP A 10 25.91 28.81 1.64
C TRP A 10 27.35 29.30 1.41
N THR A 11 28.06 29.63 2.48
CA THR A 11 29.47 30.06 2.40
C THR A 11 30.37 28.94 1.89
N LEU A 12 30.17 27.70 2.37
CA LEU A 12 30.93 26.51 2.02
C LEU A 12 30.36 25.73 0.82
N ARG A 13 29.56 26.38 -0.03
CA ARG A 13 28.82 25.72 -1.13
C ARG A 13 29.70 24.93 -2.10
N HIS A 14 30.92 25.38 -2.36
CA HIS A 14 31.86 24.68 -3.24
C HIS A 14 32.44 23.44 -2.56
N ASP A 15 32.81 23.51 -1.28
CA ASP A 15 33.23 22.35 -0.49
C ASP A 15 32.10 21.32 -0.36
N CYS A 16 30.86 21.77 -0.17
CA CYS A 16 29.68 20.91 -0.16
C CYS A 16 29.54 20.16 -1.50
N ARG A 17 29.70 20.85 -2.64
CA ARG A 17 29.63 20.21 -3.96
C ARG A 17 30.69 19.13 -4.15
N GLU A 18 31.92 19.39 -3.71
CA GLU A 18 33.06 18.52 -3.97
C GLU A 18 33.09 17.30 -3.05
N ASN A 19 32.74 17.49 -1.78
CA ASN A 19 32.89 16.45 -0.76
C ASN A 19 31.54 15.83 -0.34
N PHE A 20 30.43 16.54 -0.52
CA PHE A 20 29.11 16.13 -0.05
C PHE A 20 27.98 16.42 -1.07
N PRO A 21 28.03 15.91 -2.31
CA PRO A 21 26.97 16.13 -3.32
C PRO A 21 25.53 15.99 -2.81
N GLN A 22 25.29 14.99 -1.96
CA GLN A 22 24.00 14.69 -1.32
C GLN A 22 23.48 15.81 -0.41
N SER A 23 24.29 16.82 -0.08
CA SER A 23 23.86 17.96 0.73
C SER A 23 23.07 19.01 -0.07
N LEU A 24 22.92 18.85 -1.38
CA LEU A 24 22.21 19.79 -2.26
C LEU A 24 20.83 20.22 -1.72
N PRO A 25 19.95 19.33 -1.24
CA PRO A 25 18.66 19.74 -0.67
C PRO A 25 18.83 20.74 0.49
N LYS A 26 19.81 20.51 1.37
CA LYS A 26 20.08 21.40 2.52
C LYS A 26 20.72 22.72 2.09
N LEU A 27 21.53 22.69 1.03
CA LEU A 27 22.11 23.89 0.43
C LEU A 27 21.05 24.77 -0.24
N LEU A 28 20.10 24.18 -0.95
CA LEU A 28 18.99 24.90 -1.57
C LEU A 28 18.10 25.62 -0.54
N LEU A 29 17.93 25.04 0.64
CA LEU A 29 17.25 25.68 1.78
C LEU A 29 18.03 26.85 2.40
N SER A 30 19.33 26.97 2.11
CA SER A 30 20.17 28.07 2.60
C SER A 30 20.16 29.30 1.70
N VAL A 31 19.69 29.15 0.45
CA VAL A 31 19.70 30.22 -0.56
C VAL A 31 18.72 31.32 -0.16
N LYS A 32 19.16 32.57 -0.23
CA LYS A 32 18.29 33.74 -0.05
C LYS A 32 17.62 34.07 -1.38
N TRP A 33 16.50 33.39 -1.67
CA TRP A 33 15.73 33.54 -2.92
C TRP A 33 15.25 34.98 -3.22
N SER A 34 15.27 35.88 -2.24
CA SER A 34 15.00 37.31 -2.45
C SER A 34 16.16 38.09 -3.09
N LYS A 35 17.36 37.49 -3.21
CA LYS A 35 18.55 38.12 -3.76
C LYS A 35 18.92 37.52 -5.11
N HIS A 36 18.88 38.34 -6.16
CA HIS A 36 19.18 37.91 -7.52
C HIS A 36 20.62 37.38 -7.71
N GLU A 37 21.59 37.95 -6.98
CA GLU A 37 23.00 37.49 -7.01
C GLU A 37 23.13 36.05 -6.51
N ASP A 38 22.46 35.71 -5.40
CA ASP A 38 22.49 34.37 -4.83
C ASP A 38 21.79 33.37 -5.77
N MET A 39 20.68 33.77 -6.42
CA MET A 39 20.00 32.94 -7.41
C MET A 39 20.86 32.66 -8.64
N ALA A 40 21.55 33.67 -9.19
CA ALA A 40 22.45 33.49 -10.33
C ALA A 40 23.63 32.56 -10.00
N GLN A 41 24.21 32.70 -8.81
CA GLN A 41 25.26 31.79 -8.32
C GLN A 41 24.73 30.37 -8.14
N LEU A 42 23.52 30.20 -7.60
CA LEU A 42 22.90 28.90 -7.45
C LEU A 42 22.69 28.21 -8.80
N GLN A 43 22.15 28.93 -9.79
CA GLN A 43 21.93 28.37 -11.12
C GLN A 43 23.23 27.92 -11.76
N ALA A 44 24.29 28.74 -11.69
CA ALA A 44 25.62 28.37 -12.17
C ALA A 44 26.17 27.13 -11.44
N LEU A 45 25.94 27.06 -10.12
CA LEU A 45 26.38 25.95 -9.28
C LEU A 45 25.64 24.64 -9.62
N LEU A 46 24.33 24.70 -9.89
CA LEU A 46 23.52 23.54 -10.30
C LEU A 46 24.00 22.93 -11.63
N GLN A 47 24.44 23.75 -12.58
CA GLN A 47 24.96 23.25 -13.87
C GLN A 47 26.23 22.40 -13.72
N ILE A 48 27.02 22.68 -12.68
CA ILE A 48 28.26 21.96 -12.38
C ILE A 48 28.13 21.02 -11.17
N TRP A 49 26.90 20.86 -10.64
CA TRP A 49 26.65 19.95 -9.53
C TRP A 49 26.57 18.51 -10.07
N PRO A 50 27.28 17.56 -9.47
CA PRO A 50 27.23 16.17 -9.91
C PRO A 50 25.84 15.58 -9.66
N LYS A 51 25.29 14.85 -10.66
CA LYS A 51 23.97 14.23 -10.55
C LYS A 51 23.81 13.46 -9.24
N LEU A 52 22.69 13.66 -8.56
CA LEU A 52 22.31 12.87 -7.39
C LEU A 52 21.81 11.50 -7.83
N CYS A 53 21.85 10.53 -6.90
CA CYS A 53 21.12 9.30 -7.14
C CYS A 53 19.62 9.61 -7.25
N PRO A 54 18.84 8.86 -8.05
CA PRO A 54 17.44 9.18 -8.26
C PRO A 54 16.59 9.18 -6.98
N ARG A 55 16.89 8.30 -6.01
CA ARG A 55 16.20 8.23 -4.71
C ARG A 55 16.36 9.52 -3.90
N ASP A 56 17.54 10.14 -3.94
CA ASP A 56 17.81 11.42 -3.27
C ASP A 56 17.19 12.60 -4.04
N ALA A 57 17.20 12.54 -5.38
CA ALA A 57 16.63 13.58 -6.23
C ALA A 57 15.11 13.75 -6.05
N LEU A 58 14.40 12.72 -5.58
CA LEU A 58 12.98 12.82 -5.24
C LEU A 58 12.69 13.90 -4.18
N GLU A 59 13.61 14.17 -3.24
CA GLU A 59 13.43 15.23 -2.23
C GLU A 59 13.26 16.60 -2.90
N LEU A 60 13.98 16.83 -4.01
CA LEU A 60 13.99 18.09 -4.74
C LEU A 60 12.71 18.38 -5.52
N LEU A 61 11.74 17.46 -5.50
CA LEU A 61 10.43 17.62 -6.12
C LEU A 61 9.33 18.00 -5.12
N ASP A 62 9.64 18.05 -3.82
CA ASP A 62 8.68 18.46 -2.80
C ASP A 62 8.39 19.97 -2.82
N PHE A 63 7.47 20.41 -1.96
CA PHE A 63 7.01 21.80 -1.89
C PHE A 63 8.09 22.80 -1.42
N ASN A 64 9.22 22.34 -0.86
CA ASN A 64 10.31 23.20 -0.43
C ASN A 64 11.16 23.70 -1.61
N TYR A 65 11.05 23.06 -2.78
CA TYR A 65 11.86 23.35 -3.96
C TYR A 65 10.98 23.71 -5.17
N PRO A 66 10.39 24.92 -5.20
CA PRO A 66 9.52 25.35 -6.29
C PRO A 66 10.29 25.86 -7.53
N ASP A 67 11.59 26.11 -7.42
CA ASP A 67 12.41 26.66 -8.51
C ASP A 67 12.49 25.73 -9.72
N GLN A 68 12.32 26.30 -10.90
CA GLN A 68 12.27 25.55 -12.16
C GLN A 68 13.59 24.83 -12.47
N TYR A 69 14.74 25.47 -12.27
CA TYR A 69 16.04 24.88 -12.59
C TYR A 69 16.38 23.75 -11.62
N VAL A 70 15.98 23.87 -10.35
CA VAL A 70 16.08 22.78 -9.38
C VAL A 70 15.23 21.59 -9.80
N ARG A 71 13.98 21.81 -10.24
CA ARG A 71 13.09 20.74 -10.70
C ARG A 71 13.57 20.09 -11.99
N GLU A 72 14.11 20.87 -12.93
CA GLU A 72 14.74 20.36 -14.15
C GLU A 72 15.95 19.48 -13.83
N TYR A 73 16.82 19.92 -12.90
CA TYR A 73 17.94 19.13 -12.41
C TYR A 73 17.47 17.81 -11.75
N ALA A 74 16.45 17.89 -10.89
CA ALA A 74 15.88 16.72 -10.21
C ALA A 74 15.35 15.70 -11.23
N VAL A 75 14.54 16.14 -12.20
CA VAL A 75 14.06 15.30 -13.30
C VAL A 75 15.22 14.74 -14.13
N GLY A 76 16.27 15.54 -14.36
CA GLY A 76 17.50 15.11 -15.03
C GLY A 76 18.22 13.96 -14.31
N CYS A 77 18.13 13.89 -12.98
CA CYS A 77 18.60 12.75 -12.19
C CYS A 77 17.62 11.56 -12.29
N LEU A 78 16.31 11.81 -12.25
CA LEU A 78 15.29 10.76 -12.37
C LEU A 78 15.34 10.00 -13.70
N ARG A 79 15.88 10.62 -14.76
CA ARG A 79 16.12 9.97 -16.06
C ARG A 79 17.05 8.77 -15.99
N ASP A 80 17.89 8.68 -14.96
CA ASP A 80 18.80 7.55 -14.76
C ASP A 80 18.11 6.34 -14.10
N MET A 81 16.82 6.45 -13.71
CA MET A 81 16.04 5.31 -13.19
C MET A 81 15.60 4.33 -14.27
N SER A 82 15.67 3.05 -13.93
CA SER A 82 15.01 1.99 -14.69
C SER A 82 13.48 2.14 -14.67
N ASP A 83 12.80 1.47 -15.62
CA ASP A 83 11.33 1.42 -15.65
C ASP A 83 10.74 0.82 -14.36
N GLU A 84 11.44 -0.17 -13.81
CA GLU A 84 11.02 -0.90 -12.62
C GLU A 84 11.15 -0.06 -11.36
N GLU A 85 12.20 0.76 -11.25
CA GLU A 85 12.34 1.76 -10.20
C GLU A 85 11.33 2.89 -10.34
N LEU A 86 11.12 3.40 -11.56
CA LEU A 86 10.15 4.47 -11.80
C LEU A 86 8.74 4.07 -11.37
N LEU A 87 8.32 2.83 -11.66
CA LEU A 87 7.03 2.29 -11.24
C LEU A 87 6.84 2.28 -9.72
N GLN A 88 7.92 2.21 -8.93
CA GLN A 88 7.84 2.24 -7.47
C GLN A 88 7.47 3.62 -6.95
N TYR A 89 7.84 4.69 -7.65
CA TYR A 89 7.63 6.08 -7.21
C TYR A 89 6.59 6.82 -8.08
N LEU A 90 6.03 6.16 -9.09
CA LEU A 90 5.10 6.77 -10.05
C LEU A 90 3.87 7.39 -9.36
N LEU A 91 3.37 6.75 -8.30
CA LEU A 91 2.25 7.29 -7.52
C LEU A 91 2.59 8.68 -6.99
N GLN A 92 3.74 8.84 -6.32
CA GLN A 92 4.21 10.11 -5.78
C GLN A 92 4.48 11.12 -6.88
N LEU A 93 5.13 10.72 -7.98
CA LEU A 93 5.45 11.62 -9.09
C LEU A 93 4.19 12.20 -9.75
N VAL A 94 3.09 11.43 -9.84
CA VAL A 94 1.80 11.96 -10.29
C VAL A 94 1.25 13.00 -9.32
N GLN A 95 1.45 12.83 -8.01
CA GLN A 95 1.04 13.85 -7.02
C GLN A 95 1.91 15.11 -7.08
N VAL A 96 3.17 14.99 -7.50
CA VAL A 96 4.06 16.14 -7.68
C VAL A 96 3.55 17.09 -8.77
N LEU A 97 2.88 16.58 -9.81
CA LEU A 97 2.27 17.42 -10.85
C LEU A 97 1.33 18.48 -10.25
N ARG A 98 0.73 18.22 -9.09
CA ARG A 98 -0.12 19.18 -8.36
C ARG A 98 0.63 20.40 -7.83
N TYR A 99 1.94 20.28 -7.60
CA TYR A 99 2.82 21.38 -7.18
C TYR A 99 3.40 22.16 -8.36
N GLU A 100 3.30 21.63 -9.59
CA GLU A 100 3.89 22.27 -10.75
C GLU A 100 3.10 23.54 -11.10
N PRO A 101 3.77 24.72 -11.15
CA PRO A 101 3.10 25.98 -11.43
C PRO A 101 2.63 26.11 -12.88
N TYR A 102 3.23 25.33 -13.78
CA TYR A 102 2.96 25.34 -15.22
C TYR A 102 2.59 23.93 -15.71
N TYR A 103 1.68 23.85 -16.68
CA TYR A 103 1.32 22.57 -17.31
C TYR A 103 2.49 21.97 -18.08
N ASP A 104 3.24 22.83 -18.77
CA ASP A 104 4.43 22.51 -19.52
C ASP A 104 5.65 22.56 -18.58
N CYS A 105 6.06 21.41 -18.06
CA CYS A 105 7.17 21.30 -17.14
C CYS A 105 7.97 20.02 -17.38
N ALA A 106 9.22 20.00 -16.90
CA ALA A 106 10.14 18.88 -17.10
C ALA A 106 9.56 17.54 -16.61
N LEU A 107 8.80 17.55 -15.51
CA LEU A 107 8.18 16.35 -14.96
C LEU A 107 7.08 15.80 -15.86
N THR A 108 6.21 16.66 -16.42
CA THR A 108 5.18 16.24 -17.39
C THR A 108 5.81 15.59 -18.61
N HIS A 109 6.85 16.21 -19.19
CA HIS A 109 7.58 15.65 -20.33
C HIS A 109 8.20 14.31 -20.01
N PHE A 110 8.89 14.21 -18.88
CA PHE A 110 9.50 12.97 -18.42
C PHE A 110 8.45 11.86 -18.27
N LEU A 111 7.36 12.09 -17.54
CA LEU A 111 6.33 11.07 -17.34
C LEU A 111 5.70 10.60 -18.66
N LEU A 112 5.42 11.53 -19.58
CA LEU A 112 4.88 11.18 -20.90
C LEU A 112 5.87 10.40 -21.77
N GLU A 113 7.14 10.82 -21.79
CA GLU A 113 8.22 10.15 -22.52
C GLU A 113 8.40 8.70 -22.03
N ARG A 114 8.46 8.50 -20.71
CA ARG A 114 8.60 7.16 -20.10
C ARG A 114 7.36 6.30 -20.34
N ALA A 115 6.16 6.90 -20.29
CA ALA A 115 4.90 6.22 -20.56
C ALA A 115 4.75 5.80 -22.04
N GLN A 116 5.31 6.56 -22.97
CA GLN A 116 5.35 6.19 -24.40
C GLN A 116 6.33 5.04 -24.65
N GLY A 117 7.49 5.05 -23.98
CA GLY A 117 8.50 3.99 -24.10
C GLY A 117 8.09 2.68 -23.42
N ASN A 118 7.24 2.73 -22.39
CA ASN A 118 6.84 1.55 -21.63
C ASN A 118 5.33 1.53 -21.34
N ARG A 119 4.65 0.55 -21.94
CA ARG A 119 3.20 0.37 -21.82
C ARG A 119 2.72 0.16 -20.37
N LYS A 120 3.51 -0.48 -19.51
CA LYS A 120 3.16 -0.70 -18.09
C LYS A 120 3.19 0.62 -17.32
N ILE A 121 4.19 1.47 -17.57
CA ILE A 121 4.23 2.83 -17.00
C ILE A 121 3.04 3.64 -17.50
N GLY A 122 2.78 3.64 -18.82
CA GLY A 122 1.65 4.36 -19.38
C GLY A 122 0.28 3.87 -18.88
N HIS A 123 0.13 2.57 -18.62
CA HIS A 123 -1.07 1.99 -18.00
C HIS A 123 -1.32 2.56 -16.61
N PHE A 124 -0.33 2.56 -15.72
CA PHE A 124 -0.50 3.08 -14.36
C PHE A 124 -0.59 4.60 -14.33
N LEU A 125 0.16 5.31 -15.18
CA LEU A 125 0.03 6.77 -15.34
C LEU A 125 -1.40 7.15 -15.72
N PHE A 126 -2.00 6.45 -16.69
CA PHE A 126 -3.40 6.66 -17.07
C PHE A 126 -4.35 6.50 -15.88
N TRP A 127 -4.22 5.41 -15.10
CA TRP A 127 -5.14 5.14 -14.00
C TRP A 127 -4.94 6.11 -12.81
N HIS A 128 -3.71 6.49 -12.49
CA HIS A 128 -3.45 7.48 -11.44
C HIS A 128 -4.06 8.83 -11.79
N LEU A 129 -3.83 9.35 -13.00
CA LEU A 129 -4.43 10.61 -13.46
C LEU A 129 -5.96 10.50 -13.54
N ARG A 130 -6.48 9.42 -14.13
CA ARG A 130 -7.92 9.23 -14.31
C ARG A 130 -8.67 9.11 -12.99
N SER A 131 -8.06 8.51 -11.97
CA SER A 131 -8.72 8.35 -10.66
C SER A 131 -9.05 9.69 -10.00
N GLU A 132 -8.31 10.75 -10.32
CA GLU A 132 -8.39 12.05 -9.65
C GLU A 132 -8.90 13.18 -10.56
N ILE A 133 -9.16 12.92 -11.85
CA ILE A 133 -9.65 13.92 -12.82
C ILE A 133 -10.98 14.59 -12.42
N HIS A 134 -11.74 13.95 -11.53
CA HIS A 134 -12.99 14.49 -10.98
C HIS A 134 -12.75 15.67 -10.01
N MET A 135 -11.52 15.85 -9.51
CA MET A 135 -11.15 16.94 -8.61
C MET A 135 -10.92 18.24 -9.40
N PRO A 136 -11.69 19.32 -9.13
CA PRO A 136 -11.60 20.55 -9.93
C PRO A 136 -10.20 21.16 -9.99
N ALA A 137 -9.43 21.07 -8.90
CA ALA A 137 -8.10 21.67 -8.79
C ALA A 137 -7.06 21.10 -9.79
N VAL A 138 -7.22 19.84 -10.22
CA VAL A 138 -6.26 19.14 -11.10
C VAL A 138 -6.89 18.70 -12.43
N SER A 139 -8.20 18.86 -12.58
CA SER A 139 -8.98 18.30 -13.69
C SER A 139 -8.42 18.69 -15.05
N VAL A 140 -8.11 19.98 -15.25
CA VAL A 140 -7.56 20.50 -16.51
C VAL A 140 -6.18 19.92 -16.79
N GLN A 141 -5.26 20.02 -15.83
CA GLN A 141 -3.89 19.52 -15.98
C GLN A 141 -3.87 18.01 -16.29
N PHE A 142 -4.60 17.21 -15.51
CA PHE A 142 -4.62 15.76 -15.68
C PHE A 142 -5.32 15.36 -16.99
N ALA A 143 -6.36 16.10 -17.42
CA ALA A 143 -7.01 15.89 -18.70
C ALA A 143 -6.06 16.13 -19.88
N LEU A 144 -5.26 17.21 -19.85
CA LEU A 144 -4.28 17.52 -20.89
C LEU A 144 -3.20 16.43 -21.01
N ILE A 145 -2.68 15.95 -19.89
CA ILE A 145 -1.67 14.88 -19.86
C ILE A 145 -2.28 13.56 -20.38
N LEU A 146 -3.50 13.22 -19.95
CA LEU A 146 -4.22 12.04 -20.43
C LEU A 146 -4.48 12.12 -21.95
N GLU A 147 -4.89 13.28 -22.45
CA GLU A 147 -5.12 13.50 -23.87
C GLU A 147 -3.81 13.34 -24.66
N ALA A 148 -2.72 13.95 -24.21
CA ALA A 148 -1.41 13.83 -24.83
C ALA A 148 -0.95 12.36 -24.88
N TYR A 149 -1.08 11.63 -23.77
CA TYR A 149 -0.75 10.21 -23.71
C TYR A 149 -1.59 9.37 -24.67
N CYS A 150 -2.92 9.61 -24.71
CA CYS A 150 -3.82 8.91 -25.61
C CYS A 150 -3.43 9.15 -27.07
N ARG A 151 -3.21 10.42 -27.47
CA ARG A 151 -2.81 10.78 -28.84
C ARG A 151 -1.53 10.08 -29.29
N CYS A 152 -0.61 9.80 -28.37
CA CYS A 152 0.64 9.11 -28.67
C CYS A 152 0.52 7.57 -28.67
N ASN A 153 -0.53 6.98 -28.07
CA ASN A 153 -0.64 5.54 -27.83
C ASN A 153 -2.00 4.95 -28.28
N ILE A 154 -2.38 5.19 -29.53
CA ILE A 154 -3.69 4.78 -30.10
C ILE A 154 -4.02 3.30 -29.85
N PRO A 155 -3.11 2.31 -30.06
CA PRO A 155 -3.45 0.91 -29.79
C PRO A 155 -3.76 0.61 -28.32
N HIS A 156 -3.13 1.36 -27.40
CA HIS A 156 -3.37 1.16 -25.98
C HIS A 156 -4.69 1.76 -25.53
N ILE A 157 -5.17 2.83 -26.18
CA ILE A 157 -6.49 3.43 -25.92
C ILE A 157 -7.58 2.36 -25.98
N GLU A 158 -7.57 1.48 -26.99
CA GLU A 158 -8.63 0.46 -27.16
C GLU A 158 -8.69 -0.51 -25.98
N VAL A 159 -7.54 -0.83 -25.37
CA VAL A 159 -7.50 -1.64 -24.16
C VAL A 159 -8.02 -0.87 -22.94
N LEU A 160 -7.61 0.39 -22.79
CA LEU A 160 -8.06 1.25 -21.69
C LEU A 160 -9.57 1.52 -21.76
N LYS A 161 -10.12 1.71 -22.97
CA LYS A 161 -11.58 1.85 -23.20
C LYS A 161 -12.34 0.63 -22.70
N LYS A 162 -11.93 -0.59 -23.08
CA LYS A 162 -12.55 -1.83 -22.59
C LYS A 162 -12.53 -1.91 -21.06
N GLN A 163 -11.42 -1.54 -20.42
CA GLN A 163 -11.31 -1.51 -18.97
C GLN A 163 -12.27 -0.48 -18.33
N VAL A 164 -12.39 0.72 -18.92
CA VAL A 164 -13.32 1.76 -18.45
C VAL A 164 -14.77 1.31 -18.58
N GLU A 165 -15.14 0.67 -19.70
CA GLU A 165 -16.48 0.10 -19.91
C GLU A 165 -16.79 -1.02 -18.90
N ALA A 166 -15.84 -1.93 -18.66
CA ALA A 166 -15.95 -2.98 -17.67
C ALA A 166 -16.18 -2.42 -16.25
N LEU A 167 -15.41 -1.40 -15.84
CA LEU A 167 -15.61 -0.72 -14.55
C LEU A 167 -16.97 -0.04 -14.45
N SER A 168 -17.47 0.55 -15.56
CA SER A 168 -18.82 1.13 -15.59
C SER A 168 -19.89 0.07 -15.36
N LYS A 169 -19.76 -1.12 -15.96
CA LYS A 169 -20.67 -2.25 -15.75
C LYS A 169 -20.61 -2.74 -14.30
N LEU A 170 -19.42 -2.90 -13.73
CA LEU A 170 -19.26 -3.28 -12.31
C LEU A 170 -19.89 -2.25 -11.36
N LYS A 171 -19.77 -0.95 -11.67
CA LYS A 171 -20.44 0.10 -10.92
C LYS A 171 -21.97 -0.05 -10.97
N SER A 172 -22.54 -0.30 -12.14
CA SER A 172 -23.98 -0.56 -12.30
C SER A 172 -24.45 -1.77 -11.48
N VAL A 173 -23.71 -2.89 -11.50
CA VAL A 173 -24.03 -4.07 -10.67
C VAL A 173 -23.99 -3.73 -9.18
N ASN A 174 -22.96 -3.01 -8.72
CA ASN A 174 -22.84 -2.62 -7.32
C ASN A 174 -24.00 -1.72 -6.86
N GLU A 175 -24.40 -0.74 -7.67
CA GLU A 175 -25.54 0.13 -7.33
C GLU A 175 -26.88 -0.63 -7.32
N LEU A 176 -27.07 -1.59 -8.22
CA LEU A 176 -28.24 -2.49 -8.17
C LEU A 176 -28.30 -3.28 -6.86
N ILE A 177 -27.18 -3.80 -6.38
CA ILE A 177 -27.10 -4.53 -5.11
C ILE A 177 -27.41 -3.60 -3.93
N LYS A 178 -26.81 -2.39 -3.89
CA LYS A 178 -27.09 -1.40 -2.84
C LYS A 178 -28.58 -1.07 -2.78
N LEU A 179 -29.22 -0.78 -3.91
CA LEU A 179 -30.65 -0.50 -3.99
C LEU A 179 -31.51 -1.69 -3.54
N GLY A 180 -31.14 -2.91 -3.94
CA GLY A 180 -31.81 -4.14 -3.53
C GLY A 180 -31.79 -4.36 -2.02
N THR A 181 -30.68 -4.03 -1.37
CA THR A 181 -30.53 -4.17 0.09
C THR A 181 -31.26 -3.08 0.90
N ILE A 182 -31.54 -1.91 0.32
CA ILE A 182 -32.24 -0.81 1.01
C ILE A 182 -33.76 -0.99 0.98
N LYS A 183 -34.32 -1.46 -0.15
CA LYS A 183 -35.78 -1.49 -0.36
C LYS A 183 -36.50 -2.60 0.43
N ASN A 184 -35.81 -3.64 0.84
CA ASN A 184 -36.42 -4.85 1.39
C ASN A 184 -35.80 -5.16 2.76
N ALA A 185 -36.39 -4.63 3.83
CA ALA A 185 -35.87 -4.71 5.20
C ALA A 185 -36.68 -5.65 6.11
N ARG A 186 -37.46 -6.59 5.56
CA ARG A 186 -38.43 -7.39 6.34
C ARG A 186 -38.05 -8.86 6.51
N SER A 187 -37.00 -9.39 5.84
CA SER A 187 -36.43 -10.73 6.11
C SER A 187 -35.02 -10.94 5.52
N LYS A 188 -33.97 -10.74 6.34
CA LYS A 188 -32.54 -10.72 5.92
C LYS A 188 -32.10 -11.91 5.03
N THR A 189 -32.50 -13.15 5.34
CA THR A 189 -31.94 -14.36 4.68
C THR A 189 -32.51 -14.62 3.28
N LYS A 190 -33.84 -14.50 3.11
CA LYS A 190 -34.49 -14.72 1.81
C LYS A 190 -34.17 -13.57 0.83
N GLU A 191 -34.03 -12.36 1.36
CA GLU A 191 -33.72 -11.15 0.58
C GLU A 191 -32.27 -11.14 0.07
N ALA A 192 -31.31 -11.61 0.87
CA ALA A 192 -29.92 -11.79 0.43
C ALA A 192 -29.81 -12.80 -0.73
N MET A 193 -30.60 -13.88 -0.68
CA MET A 193 -30.65 -14.88 -1.75
C MET A 193 -31.18 -14.30 -3.06
N LEU A 194 -32.30 -13.55 -3.02
CA LEU A 194 -32.86 -12.88 -4.19
C LEU A 194 -31.90 -11.83 -4.78
N THR A 195 -31.21 -11.06 -3.93
CA THR A 195 -30.22 -10.07 -4.37
C THR A 195 -29.02 -10.74 -5.05
N LYS A 196 -28.55 -11.86 -4.50
CA LYS A 196 -27.49 -12.67 -5.12
C LYS A 196 -27.94 -13.24 -6.47
N GLU A 197 -29.16 -13.73 -6.57
CA GLU A 197 -29.73 -14.24 -7.83
C GLU A 197 -29.87 -13.13 -8.89
N ALA A 198 -30.31 -11.93 -8.49
CA ALA A 198 -30.36 -10.76 -9.36
C ALA A 198 -28.96 -10.35 -9.87
N MET A 199 -27.94 -10.36 -9.00
CA MET A 199 -26.55 -10.14 -9.39
C MET A 199 -26.09 -11.17 -10.43
N MET A 200 -26.31 -12.46 -10.17
CA MET A 200 -25.92 -13.54 -11.09
C MET A 200 -26.64 -13.43 -12.43
N THR A 201 -27.94 -13.09 -12.42
CA THR A 201 -28.74 -12.88 -13.63
C THR A 201 -28.21 -11.72 -14.45
N CYS A 202 -27.88 -10.59 -13.81
CA CYS A 202 -27.30 -9.43 -14.47
C CYS A 202 -25.93 -9.75 -15.11
N LEU A 203 -25.04 -10.45 -14.39
CA LEU A 203 -23.73 -10.84 -14.92
C LEU A 203 -23.81 -11.81 -16.10
N ARG A 204 -24.87 -12.61 -16.21
CA ARG A 204 -25.11 -13.55 -17.33
C ARG A 204 -25.71 -12.87 -18.58
N GLN A 205 -26.15 -11.61 -18.50
CA GLN A 205 -26.64 -10.90 -19.69
C GLN A 205 -25.51 -10.73 -20.72
N SER A 206 -25.81 -10.87 -22.02
CA SER A 206 -24.82 -10.79 -23.11
C SER A 206 -23.97 -9.52 -23.00
N GLY A 207 -24.60 -8.35 -22.88
CA GLY A 207 -23.91 -7.07 -22.73
C GLY A 207 -23.14 -6.84 -21.42
N TYR A 208 -23.15 -7.76 -20.46
CA TYR A 208 -22.25 -7.77 -19.31
C TYR A 208 -21.16 -8.81 -19.49
N SER A 209 -21.54 -10.03 -19.86
CA SER A 209 -20.59 -11.13 -20.09
C SER A 209 -19.55 -10.79 -21.17
N GLU A 210 -19.94 -10.14 -22.27
CA GLU A 210 -19.02 -9.71 -23.34
C GLU A 210 -18.08 -8.59 -22.87
N THR A 211 -18.61 -7.54 -22.24
CA THR A 211 -17.81 -6.38 -21.77
C THR A 211 -16.84 -6.77 -20.65
N LEU A 212 -17.23 -7.70 -19.79
CA LEU A 212 -16.42 -8.17 -18.68
C LEU A 212 -15.56 -9.39 -19.05
N SER A 213 -15.40 -9.73 -20.33
CA SER A 213 -14.53 -10.82 -20.76
C SER A 213 -13.42 -10.36 -21.68
N ASP A 214 -12.32 -11.12 -21.72
CA ASP A 214 -11.19 -10.95 -22.62
C ASP A 214 -10.59 -9.53 -22.59
N LEU A 215 -10.36 -9.03 -21.38
CA LEU A 215 -9.74 -7.73 -21.12
C LEU A 215 -8.48 -7.86 -20.26
N GLN A 216 -7.50 -6.98 -20.47
CA GLN A 216 -6.34 -6.89 -19.58
C GLN A 216 -6.79 -6.32 -18.23
N SER A 217 -6.28 -6.87 -17.13
CA SER A 217 -6.60 -6.40 -15.79
C SER A 217 -6.05 -4.99 -15.54
N PRO A 218 -6.87 -4.05 -15.01
CA PRO A 218 -6.35 -2.76 -14.58
C PRO A 218 -5.30 -2.87 -13.46
N LEU A 219 -5.39 -3.90 -12.60
CA LEU A 219 -4.44 -4.14 -11.51
C LEU A 219 -3.07 -4.63 -12.01
N ASN A 220 -3.04 -5.36 -13.12
CA ASN A 220 -1.82 -5.89 -13.72
C ASN A 220 -2.03 -6.05 -15.24
N PRO A 221 -1.42 -5.20 -16.09
CA PRO A 221 -1.64 -5.24 -17.54
C PRO A 221 -1.13 -6.52 -18.21
N ASN A 222 -0.32 -7.33 -17.53
CA ASN A 222 0.15 -8.63 -18.02
C ASN A 222 -0.87 -9.76 -17.77
N VAL A 223 -1.91 -9.51 -16.98
CA VAL A 223 -2.94 -10.51 -16.66
C VAL A 223 -4.14 -10.32 -17.57
N LEU A 224 -4.50 -11.36 -18.32
CA LEU A 224 -5.72 -11.40 -19.12
C LEU A 224 -6.88 -11.97 -18.28
N LEU A 225 -7.92 -11.17 -18.12
CA LEU A 225 -9.19 -11.57 -17.53
C LEU A 225 -10.04 -12.19 -18.63
N SER A 226 -10.24 -13.51 -18.56
CA SER A 226 -11.06 -14.24 -19.54
C SER A 226 -12.55 -14.12 -19.20
N GLY A 227 -13.33 -15.21 -19.21
CA GLY A 227 -14.73 -15.17 -18.79
C GLY A 227 -14.90 -15.13 -17.27
N ILE A 228 -15.95 -14.46 -16.80
CA ILE A 228 -16.37 -14.50 -15.40
C ILE A 228 -16.97 -15.86 -15.03
N ASN A 229 -16.51 -16.43 -13.91
CA ASN A 229 -17.16 -17.54 -13.24
C ASN A 229 -18.29 -17.02 -12.32
N VAL A 230 -19.47 -16.82 -12.91
CA VAL A 230 -20.61 -16.16 -12.23
C VAL A 230 -21.02 -16.88 -10.94
N ASP A 231 -20.92 -18.20 -10.91
CA ASP A 231 -21.35 -19.00 -9.75
C ASP A 231 -20.45 -18.79 -8.52
N LYS A 232 -19.18 -18.43 -8.76
CA LYS A 232 -18.22 -18.08 -7.70
C LYS A 232 -18.22 -16.58 -7.34
N CYS A 233 -18.92 -15.74 -8.11
CA CYS A 233 -19.07 -14.32 -7.80
C CYS A 233 -19.99 -14.12 -6.59
N ARG A 234 -19.67 -13.10 -5.78
CA ARG A 234 -20.48 -12.71 -4.60
C ARG A 234 -20.32 -11.23 -4.33
N TYR A 235 -21.13 -10.68 -3.43
CA TYR A 235 -20.87 -9.38 -2.83
C TYR A 235 -20.52 -9.56 -1.35
N MET A 236 -19.72 -8.65 -0.79
CA MET A 236 -19.31 -8.70 0.62
C MET A 236 -20.33 -8.01 1.51
N ASP A 237 -20.50 -8.51 2.73
CA ASP A 237 -21.48 -7.98 3.69
C ASP A 237 -20.98 -6.75 4.47
N SER A 238 -20.38 -5.79 3.75
CA SER A 238 -20.01 -4.49 4.31
C SER A 238 -21.01 -3.41 3.90
N LYS A 239 -20.86 -2.19 4.44
CA LYS A 239 -21.75 -1.05 4.17
C LYS A 239 -21.87 -0.74 2.67
N MET A 240 -20.75 -0.80 1.93
CA MET A 240 -20.69 -0.41 0.52
C MET A 240 -20.92 -1.58 -0.46
N LYS A 241 -21.21 -2.78 0.06
CA LYS A 241 -21.45 -4.03 -0.70
C LYS A 241 -20.43 -4.28 -1.83
N PRO A 242 -19.11 -4.30 -1.56
CA PRO A 242 -18.08 -4.58 -2.57
C PRO A 242 -18.38 -5.85 -3.36
N LEU A 243 -18.09 -5.84 -4.67
CA LEU A 243 -18.25 -7.01 -5.51
C LEU A 243 -16.99 -7.87 -5.44
N TRP A 244 -17.16 -9.17 -5.32
CA TRP A 244 -16.11 -10.17 -5.49
C TRP A 244 -16.36 -10.88 -6.83
N ILE A 245 -15.56 -10.51 -7.83
CA ILE A 245 -15.65 -11.04 -9.19
C ILE A 245 -14.56 -12.09 -9.38
N VAL A 246 -14.95 -13.26 -9.89
CA VAL A 246 -14.04 -14.38 -10.14
C VAL A 246 -13.94 -14.59 -11.64
N TYR A 247 -12.73 -14.56 -12.17
CA TYR A 247 -12.43 -14.83 -13.57
C TYR A 247 -11.80 -16.21 -13.72
N ASN A 248 -12.13 -16.88 -14.81
CA ASN A 248 -11.45 -18.11 -15.21
C ASN A 248 -10.02 -17.77 -15.68
N ASN A 249 -9.03 -18.59 -15.32
CA ASN A 249 -7.67 -18.45 -15.84
C ASN A 249 -7.53 -19.25 -17.15
N LYS A 250 -7.23 -18.57 -18.27
CA LYS A 250 -7.00 -19.23 -19.57
C LYS A 250 -5.67 -19.99 -19.65
N LEU A 251 -4.67 -19.60 -18.85
CA LEU A 251 -3.31 -20.15 -18.91
C LEU A 251 -3.12 -21.35 -17.97
N LEU A 252 -3.81 -21.35 -16.82
CA LEU A 252 -3.75 -22.43 -15.84
C LEU A 252 -5.15 -22.99 -15.63
N ALA A 253 -5.48 -24.08 -16.32
CA ALA A 253 -6.76 -24.75 -16.19
C ALA A 253 -7.01 -25.13 -14.72
N GLY A 254 -8.11 -24.64 -14.15
CA GLY A 254 -8.51 -24.88 -12.76
C GLY A 254 -8.18 -23.75 -11.78
N ASP A 255 -7.28 -22.82 -12.14
CA ASP A 255 -6.99 -21.65 -11.33
C ASP A 255 -8.00 -20.51 -11.61
N ASN A 256 -8.33 -19.73 -10.59
CA ASN A 256 -9.27 -18.62 -10.70
C ASN A 256 -8.63 -17.32 -10.21
N LEU A 257 -8.87 -16.24 -10.93
CA LEU A 257 -8.39 -14.90 -10.57
C LEU A 257 -9.53 -14.13 -9.92
N GLY A 258 -9.35 -13.72 -8.67
CA GLY A 258 -10.34 -12.90 -7.97
C GLY A 258 -9.98 -11.42 -8.03
N ILE A 259 -10.99 -10.58 -8.23
CA ILE A 259 -10.90 -9.13 -8.12
C ILE A 259 -12.04 -8.64 -7.24
N ILE A 260 -11.72 -7.83 -6.24
CA ILE A 260 -12.71 -7.10 -5.45
C ILE A 260 -12.88 -5.72 -6.07
N PHE A 261 -14.10 -5.37 -6.47
CA PHE A 261 -14.48 -4.02 -6.88
C PHE A 261 -15.18 -3.31 -5.72
N LYS A 262 -14.59 -2.20 -5.27
CA LYS A 262 -15.16 -1.32 -4.25
C LYS A 262 -15.66 -0.04 -4.90
N ASN A 263 -16.85 0.40 -4.49
CA ASN A 263 -17.49 1.62 -4.96
C ASN A 263 -18.18 2.32 -3.79
N GLY A 264 -17.65 3.48 -3.42
CA GLY A 264 -17.99 4.28 -2.24
C GLY A 264 -16.89 4.39 -1.17
N ASP A 265 -15.80 3.62 -1.30
CA ASP A 265 -14.64 3.65 -0.42
C ASP A 265 -13.43 4.26 -1.15
N ASP A 266 -12.66 5.12 -0.48
CA ASP A 266 -11.43 5.71 -1.03
C ASP A 266 -10.25 4.76 -0.84
N LEU A 267 -9.72 4.20 -1.93
CA LEU A 267 -8.63 3.22 -1.91
C LEU A 267 -7.23 3.84 -1.99
N ARG A 268 -7.10 5.17 -2.06
CA ARG A 268 -5.80 5.81 -2.24
C ARG A 268 -4.86 5.59 -1.04
N GLN A 269 -5.41 5.46 0.17
CA GLN A 269 -4.63 5.10 1.36
C GLN A 269 -4.13 3.65 1.31
N ASP A 270 -4.98 2.70 0.89
CA ASP A 270 -4.55 1.32 0.65
C ASP A 270 -3.46 1.24 -0.43
N MET A 271 -3.63 1.97 -1.54
CA MET A 271 -2.62 2.03 -2.60
C MET A 271 -1.27 2.54 -2.10
N LEU A 272 -1.26 3.66 -1.36
CA LEU A 272 -0.03 4.20 -0.79
C LEU A 272 0.62 3.18 0.14
N THR A 273 -0.15 2.60 1.06
CA THR A 273 0.38 1.63 2.02
C THR A 273 0.96 0.40 1.33
N LEU A 274 0.27 -0.15 0.33
CA LEU A 274 0.74 -1.29 -0.44
C LEU A 274 1.96 -0.94 -1.32
N GLN A 275 2.04 0.27 -1.87
CA GLN A 275 3.22 0.74 -2.58
C GLN A 275 4.43 0.84 -1.63
N ILE A 276 4.25 1.39 -0.42
CA ILE A 276 5.32 1.46 0.56
C ILE A 276 5.72 0.05 1.06
N LEU A 277 4.77 -0.87 1.23
CA LEU A 277 5.09 -2.27 1.54
C LEU A 277 5.92 -2.94 0.43
N LYS A 278 5.65 -2.66 -0.84
CA LYS A 278 6.50 -3.12 -1.97
C LYS A 278 7.91 -2.56 -1.88
N LEU A 279 8.05 -1.29 -1.52
CA LEU A 279 9.35 -0.66 -1.31
C LEU A 279 10.10 -1.28 -0.13
N MET A 280 9.42 -1.55 0.98
CA MET A 280 10.02 -2.25 2.14
C MET A 280 10.54 -3.63 1.74
N ASP A 281 9.72 -4.41 1.03
CA ASP A 281 10.10 -5.73 0.49
C ASP A 281 11.32 -5.66 -0.43
N LEU A 282 11.37 -4.65 -1.31
CA LEU A 282 12.52 -4.41 -2.19
C LEU A 282 13.79 -4.08 -1.39
N LEU A 283 13.71 -3.15 -0.43
CA LEU A 283 14.85 -2.76 0.40
C LEU A 283 15.37 -3.92 1.27
N TRP A 284 14.48 -4.75 1.80
CA TRP A 284 14.86 -5.96 2.52
C TRP A 284 15.57 -6.96 1.60
N LYS A 285 15.06 -7.18 0.38
CA LYS A 285 15.70 -8.05 -0.61
C LYS A 285 17.05 -7.52 -1.10
N GLU A 286 17.20 -6.20 -1.27
CA GLU A 286 18.50 -5.56 -1.56
C GLU A 286 19.53 -5.85 -0.46
N ALA A 287 19.07 -6.00 0.79
CA ALA A 287 19.89 -6.39 1.94
C ALA A 287 19.98 -7.92 2.15
N ASN A 288 19.54 -8.75 1.19
CA ASN A 288 19.49 -10.22 1.24
C ASN A 288 18.54 -10.80 2.31
N LEU A 289 17.52 -10.05 2.71
CA LEU A 289 16.49 -10.49 3.64
C LEU A 289 15.14 -10.63 2.92
N ASP A 290 14.80 -11.83 2.45
CA ASP A 290 13.49 -12.09 1.83
C ASP A 290 12.44 -12.48 2.88
N LEU A 291 11.69 -11.49 3.35
CA LEU A 291 10.64 -11.65 4.36
C LEU A 291 9.31 -12.17 3.79
N ARG A 292 9.23 -12.55 2.50
CA ARG A 292 8.04 -13.20 1.93
C ARG A 292 6.76 -12.35 2.06
N ILE A 293 6.89 -11.03 1.94
CA ILE A 293 5.76 -10.09 1.99
C ILE A 293 4.83 -10.34 0.81
N VAL A 294 3.52 -10.15 1.03
CA VAL A 294 2.49 -10.30 -0.02
C VAL A 294 1.80 -8.95 -0.26
N PRO A 295 2.43 -8.02 -0.99
CA PRO A 295 1.83 -6.73 -1.28
C PRO A 295 0.92 -6.83 -2.51
N TYR A 296 -0.30 -7.32 -2.30
CA TYR A 296 -1.31 -7.48 -3.34
C TYR A 296 -1.63 -6.16 -4.07
N ALA A 297 -2.10 -6.24 -5.31
CA ALA A 297 -2.42 -5.06 -6.09
C ALA A 297 -3.70 -4.36 -5.58
N CYS A 298 -3.63 -3.03 -5.51
CA CYS A 298 -4.75 -2.16 -5.23
C CYS A 298 -4.65 -0.96 -6.17
N LEU A 299 -5.78 -0.55 -6.76
CA LEU A 299 -5.83 0.55 -7.72
C LEU A 299 -7.15 1.31 -7.59
N ALA A 300 -7.07 2.58 -7.23
CA ALA A 300 -8.14 3.54 -7.39
C ALA A 300 -8.32 3.84 -8.89
N THR A 301 -9.56 3.77 -9.35
CA THR A 301 -9.90 3.95 -10.77
C THR A 301 -10.81 5.16 -11.00
N GLY A 302 -11.28 5.80 -9.92
CA GLY A 302 -12.18 6.95 -9.95
C GLY A 302 -12.48 7.46 -8.54
N ASP A 303 -13.39 8.43 -8.44
CA ASP A 303 -13.86 8.95 -7.15
C ASP A 303 -14.46 7.84 -6.29
N ARG A 304 -13.79 7.56 -5.16
CA ARG A 304 -14.16 6.50 -4.21
C ARG A 304 -14.45 5.16 -4.88
N ALA A 305 -13.73 4.82 -5.94
CA ALA A 305 -13.92 3.57 -6.66
C ALA A 305 -12.58 2.96 -7.04
N GLY A 306 -12.50 1.64 -7.00
CA GLY A 306 -11.30 0.94 -7.43
C GLY A 306 -11.36 -0.57 -7.25
N LEU A 307 -10.21 -1.18 -7.47
CA LEU A 307 -10.02 -2.61 -7.52
C LEU A 307 -8.99 -3.05 -6.48
N ILE A 308 -9.20 -4.24 -5.94
CA ILE A 308 -8.26 -4.94 -5.05
C ILE A 308 -8.08 -6.36 -5.60
N GLU A 309 -6.84 -6.81 -5.70
CA GLU A 309 -6.50 -8.18 -6.05
C GLU A 309 -6.89 -9.13 -4.92
N VAL A 310 -7.52 -10.26 -5.26
CA VAL A 310 -7.74 -11.35 -4.32
C VAL A 310 -6.53 -12.25 -4.33
N VAL A 311 -5.89 -12.41 -3.17
CA VAL A 311 -4.83 -13.38 -2.96
C VAL A 311 -5.43 -14.79 -2.88
N SER A 312 -5.05 -15.67 -3.81
CA SER A 312 -5.53 -17.05 -3.87
C SER A 312 -5.12 -17.88 -2.66
N SER A 313 -6.00 -18.83 -2.30
CA SER A 313 -5.79 -19.81 -1.22
C SER A 313 -5.42 -19.18 0.13
N ALA A 314 -6.10 -18.08 0.48
CA ALA A 314 -5.93 -17.36 1.73
C ALA A 314 -7.26 -17.24 2.49
N ASP A 315 -7.18 -17.29 3.82
CA ASP A 315 -8.32 -17.07 4.72
C ASP A 315 -7.96 -16.05 5.80
N THR A 316 -8.96 -15.33 6.32
CA THR A 316 -8.77 -14.47 7.49
C THR A 316 -8.56 -15.33 8.73
N ILE A 317 -7.77 -14.85 9.70
CA ILE A 317 -7.58 -15.55 10.97
C ILE A 317 -8.92 -15.80 11.66
N ALA A 318 -9.85 -14.84 11.58
CA ALA A 318 -11.19 -15.00 12.13
C ALA A 318 -11.92 -16.21 11.52
N ASN A 319 -11.85 -16.39 10.19
CA ASN A 319 -12.47 -17.54 9.52
C ASN A 319 -11.79 -18.87 9.90
N ILE A 320 -10.46 -18.88 10.01
CA ILE A 320 -9.68 -20.05 10.43
C ILE A 320 -10.06 -20.48 11.86
N GLN A 321 -10.19 -19.52 12.78
CA GLN A 321 -10.61 -19.79 14.15
C GLN A 321 -12.05 -20.33 14.19
N LEU A 322 -13.00 -19.68 13.49
CA LEU A 322 -14.40 -20.08 13.45
C LEU A 322 -14.60 -21.49 12.87
N THR A 323 -13.85 -21.87 11.84
CA THR A 323 -13.95 -23.21 11.24
C THR A 323 -13.40 -24.32 12.13
N SER A 324 -12.50 -23.99 13.08
CA SER A 324 -11.93 -24.94 14.02
C SER A 324 -12.86 -25.34 15.18
N SER A 325 -13.95 -24.59 15.43
CA SER A 325 -14.95 -24.96 16.44
C SER A 325 -16.28 -24.24 16.23
N ASN A 326 -17.41 -24.94 16.43
CA ASN A 326 -18.77 -24.43 16.18
C ASN A 326 -19.25 -23.29 17.12
N VAL A 327 -18.40 -22.79 18.03
CA VAL A 327 -18.74 -21.72 18.97
C VAL A 327 -17.68 -20.62 18.88
N ALA A 328 -18.06 -19.42 18.44
CA ALA A 328 -17.15 -18.30 18.17
C ALA A 328 -16.26 -17.90 19.38
N ALA A 329 -16.81 -18.00 20.60
CA ALA A 329 -16.04 -17.75 21.82
C ALA A 329 -14.97 -18.82 22.08
N ALA A 330 -15.27 -20.11 21.85
CA ALA A 330 -14.30 -21.20 22.01
C ALA A 330 -13.25 -21.19 20.88
N ALA A 331 -13.68 -20.85 19.66
CA ALA A 331 -12.84 -20.67 18.46
C ALA A 331 -11.73 -19.65 18.67
N ALA A 332 -12.07 -18.49 19.25
CA ALA A 332 -11.12 -17.41 19.49
C ALA A 332 -10.05 -17.77 20.54
N PHE A 333 -10.32 -18.73 21.44
CA PHE A 333 -9.34 -19.21 22.42
C PHE A 333 -8.52 -20.42 21.96
N ASN A 334 -8.88 -21.03 20.82
CA ASN A 334 -8.14 -22.15 20.26
C ASN A 334 -6.80 -21.69 19.66
N LYS A 335 -5.76 -21.62 20.51
CA LYS A 335 -4.39 -21.26 20.10
C LYS A 335 -3.83 -22.21 19.03
N ASP A 336 -4.34 -23.44 18.96
CA ASP A 336 -3.90 -24.47 18.03
C ASP A 336 -4.59 -24.35 16.66
N ALA A 337 -5.66 -23.54 16.53
CA ALA A 337 -6.47 -23.44 15.30
C ALA A 337 -5.63 -23.08 14.07
N LEU A 338 -4.78 -22.06 14.20
CA LEU A 338 -3.96 -21.58 13.08
C LEU A 338 -2.87 -22.60 12.69
N LEU A 339 -2.23 -23.22 13.68
CA LEU A 339 -1.23 -24.26 13.44
C LEU A 339 -1.86 -25.51 12.82
N ASN A 340 -3.04 -25.92 13.29
CA ASN A 340 -3.76 -27.06 12.75
C ASN A 340 -4.24 -26.80 11.32
N TRP A 341 -4.72 -25.60 11.02
CA TRP A 341 -5.11 -25.21 9.65
C TRP A 341 -3.94 -25.32 8.66
N LEU A 342 -2.72 -24.96 9.10
CA LEU A 342 -1.49 -25.15 8.32
C LEU A 342 -1.12 -26.63 8.18
N LYS A 343 -1.22 -27.43 9.25
CA LYS A 343 -0.96 -28.89 9.24
C LYS A 343 -1.93 -29.67 8.34
N GLU A 344 -3.18 -29.26 8.26
CA GLU A 344 -4.18 -29.87 7.38
C GLU A 344 -3.85 -29.67 5.89
N ARG A 345 -3.13 -28.60 5.57
CA ARG A 345 -2.80 -28.20 4.19
C ARG A 345 -1.39 -28.55 3.77
N ASN A 346 -0.51 -28.83 4.74
CA ASN A 346 0.91 -29.06 4.52
C ASN A 346 1.37 -30.26 5.35
N SER A 347 2.04 -31.23 4.72
CA SER A 347 2.57 -32.43 5.39
C SER A 347 4.08 -32.57 5.16
N GLY A 348 4.77 -33.21 6.12
CA GLY A 348 6.23 -33.38 6.10
C GLY A 348 6.97 -32.06 5.90
N ASP A 349 7.96 -32.05 5.00
CA ASP A 349 8.78 -30.87 4.68
C ASP A 349 7.97 -29.64 4.22
N ALA A 350 6.76 -29.84 3.68
CA ALA A 350 5.91 -28.71 3.29
C ALA A 350 5.42 -27.94 4.52
N LEU A 351 5.20 -28.60 5.66
CA LEU A 351 4.79 -27.94 6.89
C LEU A 351 5.91 -27.07 7.45
N ASP A 352 7.15 -27.56 7.45
CA ASP A 352 8.30 -26.78 7.91
C ASP A 352 8.50 -25.52 7.06
N ARG A 353 8.39 -25.64 5.73
CA ARG A 353 8.38 -24.49 4.81
C ARG A 353 7.23 -23.53 5.10
N ALA A 354 6.02 -24.03 5.33
CA ALA A 354 4.88 -23.16 5.64
C ALA A 354 5.07 -22.39 6.96
N ILE A 355 5.66 -23.02 7.97
CA ILE A 355 5.97 -22.36 9.25
C ILE A 355 7.10 -21.32 9.07
N GLU A 356 8.09 -21.61 8.21
CA GLU A 356 9.14 -20.66 7.84
C GLU A 356 8.57 -19.44 7.09
N GLU A 357 7.76 -19.66 6.06
CA GLU A 357 7.05 -18.62 5.32
C GLU A 357 6.17 -17.77 6.25
N PHE A 358 5.48 -18.40 7.20
CA PHE A 358 4.72 -17.71 8.24
C PHE A 358 5.62 -16.84 9.12
N THR A 359 6.76 -17.37 9.57
CA THR A 359 7.68 -16.68 10.48
C THR A 359 8.29 -15.45 9.81
N LEU A 360 8.75 -15.58 8.55
CA LEU A 360 9.36 -14.51 7.78
C LEU A 360 8.35 -13.39 7.47
N SER A 361 7.18 -13.75 6.93
CA SER A 361 6.13 -12.80 6.60
C SER A 361 5.55 -12.12 7.84
N CYS A 362 5.39 -12.86 8.94
CA CYS A 362 4.99 -12.27 10.22
C CYS A 362 6.03 -11.25 10.71
N ALA A 363 7.33 -11.54 10.63
CA ALA A 363 8.38 -10.60 11.05
C ALA A 363 8.32 -9.32 10.21
N GLY A 364 8.21 -9.46 8.89
CA GLY A 364 8.10 -8.31 7.98
C GLY A 364 6.84 -7.46 8.22
N TYR A 365 5.66 -8.06 8.37
CA TYR A 365 4.44 -7.30 8.68
C TYR A 365 4.44 -6.70 10.09
N CYS A 366 5.06 -7.35 11.10
CA CYS A 366 5.23 -6.76 12.42
C CYS A 366 6.05 -5.46 12.35
N VAL A 367 7.16 -5.47 11.61
CA VAL A 367 8.01 -4.29 11.42
C VAL A 367 7.31 -3.24 10.56
N ALA A 368 6.69 -3.63 9.44
CA ALA A 368 6.01 -2.69 8.55
C ALA A 368 4.85 -1.96 9.24
N THR A 369 4.02 -2.69 10.00
CA THR A 369 2.88 -2.11 10.73
C THR A 369 3.32 -1.19 11.85
N TYR A 370 4.43 -1.52 12.53
CA TYR A 370 5.07 -0.64 13.50
C TYR A 370 5.55 0.66 12.87
N VAL A 371 6.36 0.56 11.81
CA VAL A 371 6.99 1.71 11.17
C VAL A 371 5.93 2.64 10.57
N LEU A 372 4.96 2.07 9.85
CA LEU A 372 3.88 2.81 9.20
C LEU A 372 2.74 3.20 10.15
N GLY A 373 2.72 2.69 11.38
CA GLY A 373 1.65 2.97 12.35
C GLY A 373 0.29 2.53 11.85
N ILE A 374 0.21 1.32 11.27
CA ILE A 374 -1.03 0.77 10.71
C ILE A 374 -1.93 0.34 11.86
N GLY A 375 -3.11 0.95 11.94
CA GLY A 375 -4.10 0.72 12.99
C GLY A 375 -5.26 -0.19 12.59
N ASP A 376 -6.21 -0.31 13.51
CA ASP A 376 -7.42 -1.15 13.44
C ASP A 376 -7.13 -2.60 13.03
N ARG A 377 -6.10 -3.19 13.64
CA ARG A 377 -5.63 -4.54 13.30
C ARG A 377 -6.31 -5.58 14.19
N HIS A 378 -7.16 -6.40 13.59
CA HIS A 378 -7.87 -7.52 14.21
C HIS A 378 -7.86 -8.75 13.30
N SER A 379 -8.37 -9.88 13.80
CA SER A 379 -8.35 -11.18 13.10
C SER A 379 -9.07 -11.22 11.75
N ASP A 380 -9.95 -10.26 11.43
CA ASP A 380 -10.55 -10.13 10.09
C ASP A 380 -9.62 -9.42 9.09
N ASN A 381 -8.71 -8.57 9.57
CA ASN A 381 -7.82 -7.75 8.74
C ASN A 381 -6.42 -8.36 8.57
N ILE A 382 -6.24 -9.60 9.02
CA ILE A 382 -5.02 -10.38 8.87
C ILE A 382 -5.40 -11.73 8.28
N MET A 383 -4.72 -12.08 7.21
CA MET A 383 -4.95 -13.28 6.43
C MET A 383 -3.71 -14.15 6.39
N VAL A 384 -3.93 -15.45 6.17
CA VAL A 384 -2.86 -16.44 6.03
C VAL A 384 -3.12 -17.26 4.77
N ARG A 385 -2.11 -17.39 3.92
CA ARG A 385 -2.13 -18.28 2.74
C ARG A 385 -1.91 -19.72 3.18
N SER A 386 -2.45 -20.67 2.42
CA SER A 386 -2.22 -22.10 2.62
C SER A 386 -0.73 -22.48 2.62
N THR A 387 0.11 -21.69 1.93
CA THR A 387 1.57 -21.81 1.91
C THR A 387 2.27 -21.25 3.15
N GLY A 388 1.53 -20.74 4.14
CA GLY A 388 2.07 -20.21 5.39
C GLY A 388 2.20 -18.69 5.45
N GLN A 389 2.29 -18.00 4.31
CA GLN A 389 2.52 -16.55 4.29
C GLN A 389 1.37 -15.78 4.94
N LEU A 390 1.69 -14.97 5.94
CA LEU A 390 0.81 -14.04 6.61
C LEU A 390 0.83 -12.69 5.90
N PHE A 391 -0.33 -12.05 5.77
CA PHE A 391 -0.41 -10.70 5.23
C PHE A 391 -1.58 -9.91 5.81
N HIS A 392 -1.44 -8.59 5.82
CA HIS A 392 -2.44 -7.66 6.33
C HIS A 392 -3.29 -7.12 5.17
N ILE A 393 -4.56 -6.83 5.42
CA ILE A 393 -5.49 -6.21 4.47
C ILE A 393 -6.19 -5.00 5.11
N ASP A 394 -6.84 -4.15 4.30
CA ASP A 394 -7.62 -2.99 4.76
C ASP A 394 -6.76 -1.96 5.50
N PHE A 395 -6.11 -1.05 4.77
CA PHE A 395 -5.18 -0.08 5.33
C PHE A 395 -5.81 1.32 5.49
N GLY A 396 -7.05 1.36 5.99
CA GLY A 396 -7.78 2.61 6.19
C GLY A 396 -7.24 3.53 7.29
N HIS A 397 -6.27 3.06 8.10
CA HIS A 397 -5.65 3.81 9.19
C HIS A 397 -4.12 3.60 9.25
N ILE A 398 -3.34 4.65 9.05
CA ILE A 398 -1.87 4.72 9.00
C ILE A 398 -1.33 5.92 9.79
N LEU A 399 0.00 5.98 9.94
CA LEU A 399 0.75 7.04 10.63
C LEU A 399 0.30 7.30 12.06
N GLY A 400 -0.22 6.27 12.73
CA GLY A 400 -0.65 6.36 14.13
C GLY A 400 -2.00 7.05 14.35
N ASN A 401 -2.80 7.23 13.30
CA ASN A 401 -4.19 7.71 13.36
C ASN A 401 -5.14 6.63 13.91
N PHE A 402 -4.83 6.11 15.09
CA PHE A 402 -5.57 5.03 15.74
C PHE A 402 -6.97 5.48 16.19
N LYS A 403 -7.98 4.64 15.95
CA LYS A 403 -9.35 4.90 16.43
C LYS A 403 -9.37 5.09 17.94
N SER A 404 -10.10 6.10 18.41
CA SER A 404 -10.41 6.28 19.83
C SER A 404 -11.88 5.93 20.10
N LYS A 405 -12.17 5.36 21.27
CA LYS A 405 -13.53 5.14 21.76
C LYS A 405 -13.63 5.72 23.16
N PHE A 406 -14.59 6.62 23.39
CA PHE A 406 -14.76 7.35 24.66
C PHE A 406 -13.48 8.06 25.14
N GLY A 407 -12.69 8.64 24.22
CA GLY A 407 -11.44 9.35 24.55
C GLY A 407 -10.22 8.45 24.84
N ILE A 408 -10.38 7.13 24.86
CA ILE A 408 -9.28 6.17 25.02
C ILE A 408 -8.88 5.64 23.64
N LYS A 409 -7.58 5.69 23.31
CA LYS A 409 -7.04 5.05 22.09
C LYS A 409 -7.29 3.54 22.18
N ARG A 410 -7.91 2.99 21.14
CA ARG A 410 -8.33 1.58 21.10
C ARG A 410 -7.12 0.65 20.98
N GLU A 411 -6.04 1.13 20.38
CA GLU A 411 -4.75 0.45 20.26
C GLU A 411 -3.76 1.04 21.28
N ARG A 412 -3.27 0.18 22.18
CA ARG A 412 -2.33 0.52 23.26
C ARG A 412 -0.89 0.14 22.94
N VAL A 413 -0.70 -0.84 22.06
CA VAL A 413 0.62 -1.31 21.61
C VAL A 413 0.89 -0.88 20.17
N PRO A 414 2.14 -0.45 19.88
CA PRO A 414 2.48 0.12 18.58
C PRO A 414 2.69 -0.93 17.48
N PHE A 415 2.78 -2.22 17.79
CA PHE A 415 2.81 -3.30 16.81
C PHE A 415 2.18 -4.57 17.40
N ILE A 416 1.74 -5.48 16.52
CA ILE A 416 0.89 -6.61 16.92
C ILE A 416 1.65 -7.91 16.82
N LEU A 417 1.77 -8.54 17.99
CA LEU A 417 2.30 -9.88 18.17
C LEU A 417 1.33 -10.65 19.06
N THR A 418 0.50 -11.50 18.46
CA THR A 418 -0.49 -12.27 19.22
C THR A 418 0.09 -13.59 19.70
N HIS A 419 -0.51 -14.15 20.75
CA HIS A 419 -0.14 -15.47 21.24
C HIS A 419 -0.32 -16.56 20.16
N ASP A 420 -1.29 -16.41 19.25
CA ASP A 420 -1.53 -17.32 18.13
C ASP A 420 -0.33 -17.36 17.16
N PHE A 421 0.30 -16.21 16.91
CA PHE A 421 1.49 -16.14 16.04
C PHE A 421 2.70 -16.80 16.70
N ILE A 422 2.93 -16.50 17.97
CA ILE A 422 4.00 -17.10 18.76
C ILE A 422 3.85 -18.62 18.77
N HIS A 423 2.62 -19.12 18.96
CA HIS A 423 2.34 -20.54 18.98
C HIS A 423 2.67 -21.23 17.64
N VAL A 424 2.39 -20.61 16.50
CA VAL A 424 2.79 -21.13 15.18
C VAL A 424 4.32 -21.13 15.01
N ILE A 425 4.98 -20.01 15.32
CA ILE A 425 6.44 -19.85 15.21
C ILE A 425 7.17 -20.89 16.09
N GLN A 426 6.63 -21.17 17.27
CA GLN A 426 7.18 -22.14 18.20
C GLN A 426 6.76 -23.59 17.90
N GLN A 427 5.99 -23.82 16.82
CA GLN A 427 5.46 -25.13 16.45
C GLN A 427 4.67 -25.80 17.60
N GLY A 428 3.97 -24.99 18.39
CA GLY A 428 3.21 -25.42 19.55
C GLY A 428 4.00 -25.73 20.82
N LYS A 429 5.33 -25.64 20.78
CA LYS A 429 6.19 -25.79 21.97
C LYS A 429 6.02 -24.59 22.90
N THR A 430 6.11 -24.82 24.20
CA THR A 430 6.08 -23.77 25.22
C THR A 430 7.50 -23.31 25.57
N GLY A 431 7.64 -22.07 26.06
CA GLY A 431 8.93 -21.49 26.46
C GLY A 431 9.64 -20.77 25.31
N TYR A 432 10.85 -20.25 25.57
CA TYR A 432 11.64 -19.57 24.55
C TYR A 432 12.38 -20.60 23.68
N THR A 433 12.10 -20.62 22.38
CA THR A 433 12.72 -21.55 21.42
C THR A 433 13.69 -20.81 20.49
N GLU A 434 14.64 -21.53 19.92
CA GLU A 434 15.55 -21.00 18.89
C GLU A 434 14.81 -20.37 17.70
N LYS A 435 13.65 -20.95 17.32
CA LYS A 435 12.76 -20.40 16.29
C LYS A 435 12.22 -19.02 16.66
N PHE A 436 11.82 -18.82 17.92
CA PHE A 436 11.39 -17.50 18.38
C PHE A 436 12.56 -16.51 18.48
N GLY A 437 13.76 -16.98 18.82
CA GLY A 437 14.98 -16.17 18.73
C GLY A 437 15.28 -15.71 17.31
N SER A 438 15.17 -16.60 16.32
CA SER A 438 15.33 -16.27 14.90
C SER A 438 14.28 -15.25 14.43
N PHE A 439 13.01 -15.42 14.83
CA PHE A 439 11.95 -14.46 14.56
C PHE A 439 12.27 -13.04 15.09
N ARG A 440 12.78 -12.95 16.33
CA ARG A 440 13.20 -11.67 16.91
C ARG A 440 14.34 -11.06 16.08
N GLN A 441 15.33 -11.86 15.68
CA GLN A 441 16.45 -11.40 14.85
C GLN A 441 15.96 -10.85 13.50
N TYR A 442 15.05 -11.55 12.81
CA TYR A 442 14.46 -11.04 11.56
C TYR A 442 13.75 -9.69 11.76
N CYS A 443 12.99 -9.52 12.85
CA CYS A 443 12.36 -8.24 13.19
C CYS A 443 13.39 -7.12 13.40
N GLU A 444 14.47 -7.40 14.14
CA GLU A 444 15.52 -6.43 14.45
C GLU A 444 16.30 -6.02 13.19
N GLU A 445 16.67 -6.97 12.34
CA GLU A 445 17.38 -6.73 11.09
C GLU A 445 16.52 -5.94 10.09
N ALA A 446 15.26 -6.36 9.91
CA ALA A 446 14.30 -5.67 9.05
C ALA A 446 14.08 -4.22 9.47
N TYR A 447 13.97 -3.95 10.78
CA TYR A 447 13.83 -2.59 11.32
C TYR A 447 15.04 -1.71 10.97
N LEU A 448 16.26 -2.22 11.17
CA LEU A 448 17.49 -1.47 10.89
C LEU A 448 17.65 -1.18 9.40
N ILE A 449 17.26 -2.11 8.51
CA ILE A 449 17.28 -1.88 7.06
C ILE A 449 16.34 -0.74 6.67
N LEU A 450 15.12 -0.72 7.20
CA LEU A 450 14.17 0.37 6.92
C LEU A 450 14.68 1.72 7.46
N ARG A 451 15.28 1.70 8.64
CA ARG A 451 15.83 2.89 9.30
C ARG A 451 16.96 3.53 8.48
N LYS A 452 17.86 2.74 7.89
CA LYS A 452 18.90 3.24 6.97
C LYS A 452 18.31 4.00 5.77
N ASN A 453 17.10 3.64 5.37
CA ASN A 453 16.37 4.25 4.26
C ASN A 453 15.29 5.25 4.73
N GLY A 454 15.34 5.71 5.98
CA GLY A 454 14.30 6.55 6.59
C GLY A 454 14.00 7.84 5.83
N ASN A 455 15.02 8.48 5.24
CA ASN A 455 14.85 9.69 4.44
C ASN A 455 13.99 9.44 3.19
N LEU A 456 14.16 8.30 2.52
CA LEU A 456 13.35 7.95 1.36
C LEU A 456 11.87 7.84 1.73
N PHE A 457 11.54 7.16 2.84
CA PHE A 457 10.17 7.10 3.32
C PHE A 457 9.60 8.48 3.62
N ILE A 458 10.36 9.34 4.33
CA ILE A 458 9.94 10.71 4.63
C ILE A 458 9.65 11.48 3.34
N THR A 459 10.55 11.41 2.36
CA THR A 459 10.38 12.05 1.05
C THR A 459 9.12 11.56 0.37
N LEU A 460 8.91 10.23 0.26
CA LEU A 460 7.73 9.69 -0.42
C LEU A 460 6.42 10.11 0.26
N PHE A 461 6.37 10.15 1.58
CA PHE A 461 5.20 10.67 2.31
C PHE A 461 5.05 12.19 2.16
N ALA A 462 6.13 12.96 2.08
CA ALA A 462 6.08 14.40 1.83
C ALA A 462 5.51 14.72 0.44
N LEU A 463 5.89 13.96 -0.59
CA LEU A 463 5.35 14.09 -1.94
C LEU A 463 3.85 13.75 -2.02
N MET A 464 3.33 12.98 -1.07
CA MET A 464 1.90 12.61 -1.00
C MET A 464 1.02 13.60 -0.24
N LEU A 465 1.56 14.66 0.37
CA LEU A 465 0.77 15.64 1.14
C LEU A 465 -0.33 16.33 0.31
N THR A 466 -0.13 16.48 -1.00
CA THR A 466 -1.13 17.07 -1.93
C THR A 466 -2.18 16.09 -2.44
N ALA A 467 -2.05 14.80 -2.14
CA ALA A 467 -3.01 13.80 -2.58
C ALA A 467 -4.37 13.98 -1.91
N GLY A 468 -4.45 14.74 -0.81
CA GLY A 468 -5.69 14.95 -0.05
C GLY A 468 -6.15 13.66 0.64
N LEU A 469 -5.19 12.92 1.20
CA LEU A 469 -5.48 11.76 2.05
C LEU A 469 -5.90 12.25 3.44
N PRO A 470 -6.99 11.72 4.03
CA PRO A 470 -7.47 12.14 5.34
C PRO A 470 -6.44 12.08 6.47
N GLU A 471 -5.47 11.16 6.36
CA GLU A 471 -4.50 10.84 7.42
C GLU A 471 -3.09 11.35 7.13
N LEU A 472 -2.91 12.05 6.01
CA LEU A 472 -1.66 12.66 5.59
C LEU A 472 -1.98 14.05 5.04
N THR A 473 -2.12 15.00 5.96
CA THR A 473 -2.57 16.37 5.69
C THR A 473 -1.48 17.40 5.94
N SER A 474 -0.51 17.06 6.79
CA SER A 474 0.56 17.96 7.19
C SER A 474 1.86 17.24 7.47
N VAL A 475 2.96 17.99 7.53
CA VAL A 475 4.28 17.48 7.91
C VAL A 475 4.27 16.86 9.33
N LYS A 476 3.31 17.22 10.19
CA LYS A 476 3.16 16.62 11.52
C LYS A 476 2.79 15.13 11.45
N ASP A 477 2.04 14.73 10.43
CA ASP A 477 1.65 13.32 10.24
C ASP A 477 2.88 12.46 9.88
N ILE A 478 3.82 13.03 9.12
CA ILE A 478 5.11 12.42 8.75
C ILE A 478 6.04 12.30 9.97
N GLN A 479 5.83 13.10 11.02
CA GLN A 479 6.64 13.02 12.25
C GLN A 479 6.53 11.62 12.89
N TYR A 480 5.39 10.93 12.72
CA TYR A 480 5.23 9.55 13.19
C TYR A 480 6.33 8.64 12.65
N LEU A 481 6.66 8.73 11.35
CA LEU A 481 7.70 7.92 10.72
C LEU A 481 9.09 8.22 11.28
N LYS A 482 9.39 9.49 11.55
CA LYS A 482 10.65 9.90 12.17
C LYS A 482 10.79 9.31 13.58
N ASP A 483 9.70 9.29 14.33
CA ASP A 483 9.66 8.80 15.71
C ASP A 483 9.70 7.27 15.76
N SER A 484 8.98 6.58 14.86
CA SER A 484 8.95 5.11 14.78
C SER A 484 10.29 4.53 14.33
N LEU A 485 10.93 5.16 13.34
CA LEU A 485 12.30 4.83 12.90
C LEU A 485 13.37 5.41 13.81
N ALA A 486 13.02 6.24 14.79
CA ALA A 486 13.90 6.89 15.76
C ALA A 486 15.08 7.67 15.13
N LEU A 487 14.89 8.32 13.97
CA LEU A 487 15.97 8.84 13.11
C LEU A 487 16.90 9.87 13.77
N GLY A 488 16.51 10.47 14.90
CA GLY A 488 17.37 11.36 15.69
C GLY A 488 18.33 10.66 16.65
N LYS A 489 18.32 9.33 16.74
CA LYS A 489 19.16 8.52 17.64
C LYS A 489 20.26 7.79 16.88
N THR A 490 21.20 7.19 17.58
CA THR A 490 22.13 6.20 17.00
C THR A 490 21.43 4.86 16.71
N ASP A 491 22.05 3.99 15.91
CA ASP A 491 21.47 2.68 15.59
C ASP A 491 21.30 1.79 16.81
N ASP A 492 22.24 1.81 17.76
CA ASP A 492 22.17 1.04 19.00
C ASP A 492 21.02 1.52 19.90
N GLU A 493 20.83 2.84 20.02
CA GLU A 493 19.73 3.42 20.81
C GLU A 493 18.36 3.17 20.16
N ALA A 494 18.28 3.27 18.84
CA ALA A 494 17.08 2.96 18.08
C ALA A 494 16.71 1.48 18.21
N LEU A 495 17.68 0.58 18.08
CA LEU A 495 17.47 -0.86 18.25
C LEU A 495 17.05 -1.19 19.69
N LYS A 496 17.65 -0.55 20.70
CA LYS A 496 17.23 -0.71 22.10
C LYS A 496 15.79 -0.27 22.32
N GLN A 497 15.37 0.85 21.72
CA GLN A 497 13.97 1.29 21.75
C GLN A 497 13.05 0.29 21.05
N PHE A 498 13.43 -0.21 19.88
CA PHE A 498 12.66 -1.21 19.15
C PHE A 498 12.51 -2.51 19.96
N ARG A 499 13.59 -3.01 20.56
CA ARG A 499 13.58 -4.17 21.47
C ARG A 499 12.64 -3.97 22.65
N GLN A 500 12.66 -2.79 23.27
CA GLN A 500 11.73 -2.48 24.36
C GLN A 500 10.27 -2.56 23.88
N LYS A 501 9.97 -1.97 22.72
CA LYS A 501 8.63 -2.10 22.12
C LYS A 501 8.30 -3.56 21.86
N PHE A 502 9.24 -4.33 21.32
CA PHE A 502 9.08 -5.76 21.07
C PHE A 502 8.68 -6.53 22.32
N ASP A 503 9.41 -6.32 23.41
CA ASP A 503 9.16 -6.96 24.69
C ASP A 503 7.86 -6.46 25.37
N GLU A 504 7.45 -5.20 25.13
CA GLU A 504 6.12 -4.69 25.52
C GLU A 504 4.98 -5.45 24.81
N ALA A 505 5.05 -5.60 23.48
CA ALA A 505 4.02 -6.33 22.74
C ALA A 505 4.00 -7.82 23.08
N LEU A 506 5.15 -8.43 23.36
CA LEU A 506 5.22 -9.82 23.82
C LEU A 506 4.48 -10.01 25.16
N ARG A 507 4.64 -9.07 26.10
CA ARG A 507 3.90 -9.05 27.38
C ARG A 507 2.40 -8.84 27.19
N GLU A 508 2.01 -8.02 26.21
CA GLU A 508 0.60 -7.73 25.89
C GLU A 508 -0.02 -8.70 24.86
N SER A 509 0.69 -9.75 24.44
CA SER A 509 0.23 -10.72 23.43
C SER A 509 -1.12 -11.37 23.79
N TRP A 510 -1.33 -11.70 25.07
CA TRP A 510 -2.59 -12.23 25.58
C TRP A 510 -3.70 -11.17 25.57
N THR A 511 -3.41 -9.95 25.99
CA THR A 511 -4.36 -8.83 25.96
C THR A 511 -4.83 -8.53 24.54
N THR A 512 -3.92 -8.59 23.57
CA THR A 512 -4.21 -8.40 22.14
C THR A 512 -5.16 -9.48 21.63
N LYS A 513 -4.95 -10.74 22.01
CA LYS A 513 -5.85 -11.86 21.70
C LYS A 513 -7.27 -11.65 22.27
N VAL A 514 -7.36 -11.17 23.52
CA VAL A 514 -8.66 -10.85 24.15
C VAL A 514 -9.39 -9.72 23.41
N ASN A 515 -8.67 -8.69 22.96
CA ASN A 515 -9.24 -7.61 22.16
C ASN A 515 -9.80 -8.10 20.81
N TRP A 516 -9.10 -9.04 20.15
CA TRP A 516 -9.58 -9.67 18.91
C TRP A 516 -10.84 -10.50 19.15
N MET A 517 -10.92 -11.24 20.26
CA MET A 517 -12.14 -11.95 20.64
C MET A 517 -13.31 -10.99 20.84
N ALA A 518 -13.11 -9.92 21.61
CA ALA A 518 -14.15 -8.93 21.85
C ALA A 518 -14.67 -8.30 20.55
N HIS A 519 -13.79 -8.15 19.54
CA HIS A 519 -14.17 -7.74 18.20
C HIS A 519 -15.06 -8.78 17.50
N ASN A 520 -14.64 -10.05 17.48
CA ASN A 520 -15.40 -11.14 16.84
C ASN A 520 -16.78 -11.35 17.49
N VAL A 521 -16.87 -11.34 18.82
CA VAL A 521 -18.15 -11.48 19.56
C VAL A 521 -19.09 -10.29 19.30
N ALA A 522 -18.55 -9.06 19.20
CA ALA A 522 -19.35 -7.90 18.86
C ALA A 522 -19.92 -7.93 17.43
N LYS A 523 -19.27 -8.68 16.53
CA LYS A 523 -19.71 -8.89 15.14
C LYS A 523 -20.86 -9.90 15.08
N ASP A 524 -20.73 -11.04 15.76
CA ASP A 524 -21.78 -12.08 15.79
C ASP A 524 -23.10 -11.57 16.39
N ASN A 525 -23.02 -10.66 17.37
CA ASN A 525 -24.20 -10.01 17.95
C ASN A 525 -24.84 -8.94 17.04
N ARG A 526 -24.22 -8.58 15.90
CA ARG A 526 -24.69 -7.56 14.95
C ARG A 526 -25.16 -8.14 13.61
N SER A 527 -24.69 -9.31 13.23
CA SER A 527 -25.25 -10.14 12.15
C SER A 527 -26.65 -10.61 12.51
#